data_AF-A0A1V0QES8-F1
#
_entry.id   AF-A0A1V0QES8-F1
#
_cell.length_a   1.000
_cell.length_b   1.000
_cell.length_c   1.000
_cell.angle_alpha   90.00
_cell.angle_beta   90.00
_cell.angle_gamma   90.00
#
_symmetry.space_group_name_H-M   'P 1'
#
loop_
_entity.id
_entity.type
_entity.pdbx_description
1 polymer ?
#
loop_
_entity_poly.entity_id
_entity_poly.type
_entity_poly.pdbx_seq_one_letter_code
_entity_poly.pdbx_strand_id
1 'polypeptide(L)'
;MYKKSTQNYYRLYSRSKKECKNCPDFSACATDLGTVRINASAYYPSFYRNGKKVGTSDYLRVMRLRKIWAEGTFAVLKREHKLNKIQKRGLQKATEECLLSATALNLKRLVKTV
;
A
#
# COMPACT_ATOMS: atom_id res chain seq x y z
N MET A 1 -15.00 -3.12 6.59
CA MET A 1 -14.70 -4.58 6.68
C MET A 1 -13.22 -4.77 6.97
N TYR A 2 -12.87 -5.17 8.18
CA TYR A 2 -11.47 -5.35 8.60
C TYR A 2 -10.95 -6.69 8.10
N LYS A 3 -9.85 -6.67 7.32
CA LYS A 3 -9.27 -7.88 6.70
C LYS A 3 -8.33 -8.57 7.67
N LYS A 4 -8.53 -9.87 7.94
CA LYS A 4 -7.48 -10.75 8.46
C LYS A 4 -6.34 -10.72 7.43
N SER A 5 -5.24 -10.03 7.73
CA SER A 5 -4.09 -10.03 6.82
C SER A 5 -3.44 -11.41 6.85
N THR A 6 -3.10 -11.94 5.68
CA THR A 6 -2.58 -13.29 5.45
C THR A 6 -1.13 -13.52 5.93
N GLN A 7 -0.54 -12.60 6.71
CA GLN A 7 0.91 -12.63 7.01
C GLN A 7 1.32 -12.18 8.44
N ASN A 8 0.47 -12.28 9.47
CA ASN A 8 0.83 -11.98 10.89
C ASN A 8 1.29 -10.53 11.22
N TYR A 9 1.43 -9.62 10.26
CA TYR A 9 1.88 -8.24 10.49
C TYR A 9 0.81 -7.28 11.04
N TYR A 10 -0.41 -7.77 11.24
CA TYR A 10 -1.56 -6.98 11.65
C TYR A 10 -2.28 -7.69 12.78
N ARG A 11 -2.24 -7.09 13.97
CA ARG A 11 -2.94 -7.54 15.17
C ARG A 11 -4.05 -6.57 15.48
N LEU A 12 -5.23 -7.09 15.77
CA LEU A 12 -6.36 -6.32 16.25
C LEU A 12 -6.59 -6.70 17.71
N TYR A 13 -6.34 -5.77 18.61
CA TYR A 13 -6.72 -5.91 20.01
C TYR A 13 -8.11 -5.30 20.18
N SER A 14 -8.99 -6.01 20.87
CA SER A 14 -10.35 -5.53 21.12
C SER A 14 -10.70 -5.75 22.58
N ARG A 15 -11.35 -4.75 23.18
CA ARG A 15 -11.82 -4.81 24.57
C ARG A 15 -13.19 -4.14 24.69
N SER A 16 -13.97 -4.55 25.69
CA SER A 16 -15.24 -3.88 26.00
C SER A 16 -15.01 -2.42 26.41
N LYS A 17 -15.82 -1.49 25.92
CA LYS A 17 -15.76 -0.08 26.34
C LYS A 17 -15.92 0.07 27.85
N LYS A 18 -16.69 -0.81 28.50
CA LYS A 18 -16.91 -0.79 29.96
C LYS A 18 -15.60 -0.95 30.74
N GLU A 19 -14.69 -1.79 30.23
CA GLU A 19 -13.40 -2.07 30.88
C GLU A 19 -12.36 -0.97 30.63
N CYS A 20 -12.53 -0.16 29.59
CA CYS A 20 -11.61 0.93 29.24
C CYS A 20 -12.07 2.31 29.74
N LYS A 21 -13.19 2.41 30.47
CA LYS A 21 -13.77 3.70 30.91
C LYS A 21 -12.81 4.56 31.74
N ASN A 22 -11.96 3.93 32.55
CA ASN A 22 -11.02 4.61 33.44
C ASN A 22 -9.62 4.75 32.82
N CYS A 23 -9.46 4.45 31.53
CA CYS A 23 -8.18 4.58 30.85
C CYS A 23 -7.90 6.07 30.55
N PRO A 24 -6.73 6.62 30.92
CA PRO A 24 -6.38 8.01 30.61
C PRO A 24 -6.35 8.29 29.10
N ASP A 25 -5.99 7.31 28.29
CA ASP A 25 -5.88 7.42 26.83
C ASP A 25 -7.18 7.03 26.09
N PHE A 26 -8.31 6.89 26.81
CA PHE A 26 -9.57 6.45 26.20
C PHE A 26 -10.05 7.38 25.07
N SER A 27 -9.80 8.68 25.19
CA SER A 27 -10.18 9.69 24.18
C SER A 27 -9.47 9.52 22.84
N ALA A 28 -8.26 8.94 22.83
CA ALA A 28 -7.48 8.68 21.63
C ALA A 28 -7.84 7.33 20.97
N CYS A 29 -8.64 6.50 21.62
CA CYS A 29 -8.97 5.16 21.16
C CYS A 29 -10.07 5.16 20.09
N ALA A 30 -9.93 4.31 19.07
CA ALA A 30 -11.01 4.05 18.12
C ALA A 30 -12.09 3.18 18.78
N THR A 31 -13.25 3.76 19.04
CA THR A 31 -14.41 3.05 19.59
C THR A 31 -15.46 2.79 18.52
N ASP A 32 -15.95 1.56 18.47
CA ASP A 32 -17.05 1.18 17.56
C ASP A 32 -17.95 0.14 18.24
N LEU A 33 -19.27 0.34 18.16
CA LEU A 33 -20.31 -0.53 18.72
C LEU A 33 -20.05 -1.00 20.17
N GLY A 34 -19.60 -0.09 21.03
CA GLY A 34 -19.34 -0.41 22.45
C GLY A 34 -18.06 -1.20 22.72
N THR A 35 -17.18 -1.35 21.72
CA THR A 35 -15.85 -1.94 21.87
C THR A 35 -14.76 -0.92 21.55
N VAL A 36 -13.67 -0.98 22.32
CA VAL A 36 -12.40 -0.30 22.00
C VAL A 36 -11.58 -1.23 21.13
N ARG A 37 -11.07 -0.71 20.01
CA ARG A 37 -10.23 -1.48 19.09
C ARG A 37 -8.90 -0.78 18.87
N ILE A 38 -7.81 -1.51 19.04
CA ILE A 38 -6.44 -1.05 18.80
C ILE A 38 -5.85 -1.90 17.69
N ASN A 39 -5.62 -1.27 16.54
CA ASN A 39 -4.88 -1.87 15.46
C ASN A 39 -3.38 -1.74 15.78
N ALA A 40 -2.67 -2.84 15.77
CA ALA A 40 -1.22 -2.87 15.94
C ALA A 40 -0.59 -3.53 14.71
N SER A 41 0.30 -2.81 14.07
CA SER A 41 1.12 -3.34 12.98
C SER A 41 2.55 -2.86 13.15
N ALA A 42 3.52 -3.70 12.77
CA ALA A 42 4.93 -3.30 12.74
C ALA A 42 5.17 -2.05 11.86
N TYR A 43 4.25 -1.76 10.93
CA TYR A 43 4.33 -0.62 10.02
C TYR A 43 3.67 0.66 10.55
N TYR A 44 3.13 0.67 11.78
CA TYR A 44 2.50 1.85 12.38
C TYR A 44 3.39 3.11 12.32
N PRO A 45 4.69 3.05 12.68
CA PRO A 45 5.56 4.22 12.62
C PRO A 45 5.65 4.81 11.20
N SER A 46 5.78 3.96 10.18
CA SER A 46 5.83 4.38 8.78
C SER A 46 4.49 4.96 8.31
N PHE A 47 3.38 4.37 8.73
CA PHE A 47 2.03 4.88 8.45
C PHE A 47 1.85 6.31 8.98
N TYR A 48 2.16 6.55 10.26
CA TYR A 48 2.06 7.88 10.86
C TYR A 48 3.02 8.89 10.22
N ARG A 49 4.27 8.49 9.93
CA ARG A 49 5.24 9.34 9.23
C ARG A 49 4.72 9.77 7.86
N ASN A 50 4.08 8.87 7.13
CA ASN A 50 3.48 9.19 5.84
C ASN A 50 2.22 10.06 6.01
N GLY A 51 1.38 9.76 7.01
CA GLY A 51 0.18 10.54 7.34
C GLY A 51 0.48 12.01 7.58
N LYS A 52 1.57 12.32 8.30
CA LYS A 52 2.03 13.71 8.52
C LYS A 52 2.37 14.47 7.23
N LYS A 53 2.68 13.77 6.14
CA LYS A 53 2.99 14.37 4.83
C LYS A 53 1.75 14.59 3.98
N VAL A 54 0.66 13.88 4.25
CA VAL A 54 -0.58 13.97 3.46
C VAL A 54 -1.08 15.41 3.48
N GLY A 55 -1.43 15.95 2.32
CA GLY A 55 -1.91 17.32 2.16
C GLY A 55 -0.82 18.39 2.00
N THR A 56 0.45 18.06 2.24
CA THR A 56 1.56 18.97 1.90
C THR A 56 1.69 19.16 0.39
N SER A 57 2.20 20.32 -0.04
CA SER A 57 2.43 20.62 -1.47
C SER A 57 3.31 19.57 -2.15
N ASP A 58 4.38 19.13 -1.48
CA ASP A 58 5.27 18.07 -1.95
C ASP A 58 4.55 16.73 -2.13
N TYR A 59 3.72 16.34 -1.17
CA TYR A 59 2.93 15.13 -1.27
C TYR A 59 1.97 15.19 -2.47
N LEU A 60 1.25 16.30 -2.62
CA LEU A 60 0.32 16.49 -3.74
C LEU A 60 1.05 16.46 -5.09
N ARG A 61 2.24 17.06 -5.18
CA ARG A 61 3.10 17.01 -6.36
C ARG A 61 3.50 15.57 -6.69
N VAL A 62 3.98 14.80 -5.71
CA VAL A 62 4.36 13.38 -5.91
C VAL A 62 3.15 12.54 -6.33
N MET A 63 1.99 12.74 -5.70
CA MET A 63 0.76 12.02 -6.07
C MET A 63 0.29 12.35 -7.49
N ARG A 64 0.42 13.60 -7.92
CA ARG A 64 0.14 13.99 -9.31
C ARG A 64 1.09 13.28 -10.29
N LEU A 65 2.40 13.32 -10.02
CA LEU A 65 3.39 12.64 -10.86
C LEU A 65 3.15 11.12 -10.91
N ARG A 66 2.72 10.50 -9.80
CA ARG A 66 2.36 9.09 -9.76
C ARG A 66 1.23 8.75 -10.74
N LYS A 67 0.17 9.56 -10.76
CA LYS A 67 -0.96 9.37 -11.69
C LYS A 67 -0.51 9.47 -13.15
N ILE A 68 0.33 10.44 -13.47
CA ILE A 68 0.79 10.70 -14.84
C ILE A 68 1.76 9.60 -15.31
N TRP A 69 2.80 9.34 -14.54
CA TRP A 69 3.93 8.54 -15.00
C TRP A 69 3.83 7.06 -14.61
N ALA A 70 3.48 6.79 -13.35
CA ALA A 70 3.55 5.44 -12.82
C ALA A 70 2.28 4.64 -13.13
N GLU A 71 1.10 5.18 -12.80
CA GLU A 71 -0.16 4.44 -12.90
C GLU A 71 -0.46 3.99 -14.34
N GLY A 72 -0.31 4.88 -15.32
CA GLY A 72 -0.46 4.54 -16.74
C GLY A 72 0.55 3.49 -17.22
N THR A 73 1.83 3.65 -16.87
CA THR A 73 2.89 2.70 -17.23
C THR A 73 2.59 1.30 -16.66
N PHE A 74 2.21 1.21 -15.38
CA PHE A 74 1.85 -0.07 -14.77
C PHE A 74 0.58 -0.69 -15.37
N ALA A 75 -0.40 0.10 -15.78
CA ALA A 75 -1.59 -0.40 -16.45
C ALA A 75 -1.25 -1.06 -17.80
N VAL A 76 -0.42 -0.40 -18.62
CA VAL A 76 0.07 -0.95 -19.89
C VAL A 76 0.88 -2.23 -19.66
N LEU A 77 1.82 -2.21 -18.71
CA LEU A 77 2.63 -3.38 -18.36
C LEU A 77 1.77 -4.60 -17.95
N LYS A 78 0.72 -4.38 -17.15
CA LYS A 78 -0.19 -5.44 -16.73
C LYS A 78 -1.02 -6.00 -17.88
N ARG A 79 -1.49 -5.12 -18.78
CA ARG A 79 -2.36 -5.49 -19.90
C ARG A 79 -1.58 -6.18 -21.03
N GLU A 80 -0.44 -5.64 -21.38
CA GLU A 80 0.28 -6.00 -22.62
C GLU A 80 1.58 -6.78 -22.38
N HIS A 81 2.16 -6.70 -21.18
CA HIS A 81 3.46 -7.31 -20.87
C HIS A 81 3.37 -8.37 -19.77
N LYS A 82 2.18 -8.98 -19.59
CA LYS A 82 1.93 -10.11 -18.66
C LYS A 82 2.33 -9.86 -17.20
N LEU A 83 2.48 -8.60 -16.77
CA LEU A 83 2.76 -8.25 -15.37
C LEU A 83 1.51 -8.21 -14.48
N ASN A 84 0.40 -8.82 -14.89
CA ASN A 84 -0.77 -9.01 -14.04
C ASN A 84 -0.50 -10.02 -12.90
N LYS A 85 0.42 -10.96 -13.13
CA LYS A 85 0.91 -11.95 -12.16
C LYS A 85 2.35 -12.28 -12.50
N ILE A 86 3.21 -12.37 -11.48
CA ILE A 86 4.58 -12.87 -11.64
C ILE A 86 4.54 -14.35 -12.01
N GLN A 87 5.10 -14.69 -13.16
CA GLN A 87 5.12 -16.04 -13.69
C GLN A 87 6.30 -16.85 -13.15
N LYS A 88 7.43 -16.20 -12.88
CA LYS A 88 8.64 -16.86 -12.40
C LYS A 88 8.69 -16.97 -10.87
N ARG A 89 9.13 -18.11 -10.35
CA ARG A 89 9.31 -18.32 -8.90
C ARG A 89 10.70 -17.90 -8.43
N GLY A 90 10.76 -17.17 -7.32
CA GLY A 90 12.00 -16.67 -6.71
C GLY A 90 12.26 -15.21 -7.01
N LEU A 91 12.83 -14.48 -6.05
CA LEU A 91 12.96 -13.01 -6.11
C LEU A 91 13.77 -12.55 -7.33
N GLN A 92 14.94 -13.16 -7.58
CA GLN A 92 15.80 -12.82 -8.71
C GLN A 92 15.08 -12.97 -10.05
N LYS A 93 14.37 -14.10 -10.23
CA LYS A 93 13.62 -14.38 -11.46
C LYS A 93 12.41 -13.45 -11.63
N ALA A 94 11.74 -13.11 -10.54
CA ALA A 94 10.66 -12.11 -10.55
C ALA A 94 11.17 -10.71 -10.92
N THR A 95 12.34 -10.33 -10.42
CA THR A 95 13.00 -9.06 -10.79
C THR A 95 13.35 -9.04 -12.27
N GLU A 96 13.94 -10.12 -12.79
CA GLU A 96 14.26 -10.28 -14.21
C GLU A 96 13.01 -10.10 -15.09
N GLU A 97 11.90 -10.78 -14.75
CA GLU A 97 10.62 -10.66 -15.47
C GLU A 97 10.10 -9.22 -15.52
N CYS A 98 10.13 -8.52 -14.38
CA CYS A 98 9.73 -7.12 -14.31
C CYS A 98 10.62 -6.21 -15.15
N LEU A 99 11.94 -6.40 -15.10
CA LEU A 99 12.91 -5.60 -15.86
C LEU A 99 12.73 -5.80 -17.37
N LEU A 100 12.60 -7.05 -17.83
CA LEU A 100 12.38 -7.36 -19.25
C LEU A 100 11.07 -6.74 -19.77
N SER A 101 10.01 -6.78 -18.96
CA SER A 101 8.72 -6.17 -19.31
C SER A 101 8.83 -4.65 -19.44
N ALA A 102 9.53 -3.99 -18.51
CA ALA A 102 9.78 -2.56 -18.56
C ALA A 102 10.65 -2.18 -19.76
N THR A 103 11.70 -2.95 -20.05
CA THR A 103 12.56 -2.77 -21.23
C THR A 103 11.76 -2.89 -22.52
N ALA A 104 10.90 -3.91 -22.65
CA ALA A 104 10.04 -4.08 -23.82
C ALA A 104 9.11 -2.88 -24.03
N LEU A 105 8.50 -2.35 -22.97
CA LEU A 105 7.67 -1.14 -23.06
C LEU A 105 8.48 0.09 -23.45
N ASN A 106 9.69 0.27 -22.88
CA ASN A 106 10.57 1.36 -23.25
C ASN A 106 11.01 1.28 -24.72
N LEU A 107 11.29 0.08 -25.22
CA LEU A 107 11.59 -0.13 -26.63
C LEU A 107 10.41 0.26 -27.53
N LYS A 108 9.18 -0.16 -27.21
CA LYS A 108 7.97 0.29 -27.93
C LYS A 108 7.86 1.83 -27.97
N ARG A 109 8.16 2.50 -26.84
CA ARG A 109 8.14 3.99 -26.76
C ARG A 109 9.17 4.62 -27.68
N LEU A 110 10.38 4.06 -27.75
CA LEU A 110 11.45 4.56 -28.61
C LEU A 110 11.08 4.47 -30.10
N VAL A 111 10.45 3.39 -30.52
CA VAL A 111 10.03 3.19 -31.92
C VAL A 111 8.63 3.75 -32.24
N LYS A 112 7.99 4.43 -31.28
CA LYS A 112 6.63 5.02 -31.40
C LYS A 112 5.53 4.03 -31.77
N THR A 113 5.59 2.81 -31.24
CA THR A 113 4.58 1.74 -31.47
C THR A 113 3.75 1.42 -30.23
N VAL A 114 3.68 2.37 -29.28
CA VAL A 114 2.90 2.25 -28.04
C VAL A 114 1.47 2.70 -28.26
#